data_AF-W2G9Q6-F1
#
_entry.id   AF-W2G9Q6-F1
#
_cell.length_a   1.000
_cell.length_b   1.000
_cell.length_c   1.000
_cell.angle_alpha   90.00
_cell.angle_beta   90.00
_cell.angle_gamma   90.00
#
_symmetry.space_group_name_H-M   'P 1'
#
loop_
_entity.id
_entity.type
_entity.pdbx_description
1 polymer ?
#
loop_
_entity_poly.entity_id
_entity_poly.type
_entity_poly.pdbx_seq_one_letter_code
_entity_poly.pdbx_strand_id
1 'polypeptide(L)'
;MKQFVTTLEIQAREYVVQRNVVIAGVAVPPSRTGFVLPKAPRLPNVTNIDASTSSLESDSHVVNEEADSERYSTDMSPTSEEIDDEEAIYEQDISFE
;
A
#
# COMPACT_ATOMS: atom_id res chain seq x y z
N MET A 1 -17.66 -25.30 -11.96
CA MET A 1 -16.31 -24.80 -11.60
C MET A 1 -15.56 -24.21 -12.78
N LYS A 2 -15.35 -24.93 -13.90
CA LYS A 2 -14.56 -24.43 -15.05
C LYS A 2 -15.00 -23.07 -15.60
N GLN A 3 -16.31 -22.89 -15.82
CA GLN A 3 -16.85 -21.65 -16.38
C GLN A 3 -16.61 -20.41 -15.49
N PHE A 4 -16.65 -20.58 -14.16
CA PHE A 4 -16.38 -19.48 -13.23
C PHE A 4 -14.92 -19.01 -13.32
N VAL A 5 -13.99 -19.96 -13.33
CA VAL A 5 -12.55 -19.67 -13.44
C VAL A 5 -12.24 -18.96 -14.76
N THR A 6 -12.81 -19.44 -15.88
CA THR A 6 -12.61 -18.80 -17.19
C THR A 6 -13.18 -17.38 -17.24
N THR A 7 -14.34 -17.13 -16.62
CA THR A 7 -14.92 -15.78 -16.59
C THR A 7 -14.06 -14.82 -15.75
N LEU A 8 -13.54 -15.29 -14.62
CA LEU A 8 -12.68 -14.49 -13.76
C LEU A 8 -11.37 -14.15 -14.47
N GLU A 9 -10.79 -15.11 -15.18
CA GLU A 9 -9.59 -14.90 -15.99
C GLU A 9 -9.79 -13.85 -17.10
N ILE A 10 -10.91 -13.94 -17.84
CA ILE A 10 -11.26 -12.96 -18.87
C ILE A 10 -11.37 -11.56 -18.25
N GLN A 11 -12.10 -11.43 -17.15
CA GLN A 11 -12.24 -10.13 -16.46
C GLN A 11 -10.91 -9.59 -15.93
N ALA A 12 -10.03 -10.46 -15.42
CA ALA A 12 -8.72 -10.05 -14.94
C ALA A 12 -7.84 -9.50 -16.07
N ARG A 13 -7.83 -10.16 -17.23
CA ARG A 13 -7.08 -9.69 -18.41
C ARG A 13 -7.62 -8.34 -18.91
N GLU A 14 -8.94 -8.20 -19.03
CA GLU A 14 -9.57 -6.95 -19.42
C GLU A 14 -9.27 -5.81 -18.45
N TYR A 15 -9.29 -6.08 -17.14
CA TYR A 15 -8.97 -5.09 -16.12
C TYR A 15 -7.54 -4.56 -16.25
N VAL A 16 -6.55 -5.44 -16.49
CA VAL A 16 -5.15 -5.01 -16.67
C VAL A 16 -5.00 -4.08 -17.86
N VAL A 17 -5.64 -4.41 -18.99
CA VAL A 17 -5.64 -3.56 -20.19
C VAL A 17 -6.25 -2.20 -19.88
N GLN A 18 -7.44 -2.16 -19.29
CA GLN A 18 -8.11 -0.90 -18.94
C GLN A 18 -7.29 -0.07 -17.96
N ARG A 19 -6.70 -0.69 -16.95
CA ARG A 19 -5.82 -0.02 -15.97
C ARG A 19 -4.62 0.63 -16.65
N ASN A 20 -3.97 -0.06 -17.58
CA ASN A 20 -2.79 0.47 -18.26
C ASN A 20 -3.13 1.70 -19.12
N VAL A 21 -4.29 1.68 -19.79
CA VAL A 21 -4.79 2.83 -20.58
C VAL A 21 -5.06 4.04 -19.68
N VAL A 22 -5.61 3.82 -18.48
CA VAL A 22 -5.82 4.87 -17.48
C VAL A 22 -4.48 5.41 -16.94
N ILE A 23 -3.53 4.53 -16.60
CA ILE A 23 -2.20 4.92 -16.11
C ILE A 23 -1.43 5.72 -17.16
N ALA A 24 -1.53 5.33 -18.43
CA ALA A 24 -0.92 6.05 -19.54
C ALA A 24 -1.57 7.41 -19.83
N GLY A 25 -2.65 7.78 -19.13
CA GLY A 25 -3.36 9.03 -19.33
C GLY A 25 -4.23 9.07 -20.60
N VAL A 26 -4.42 7.93 -21.26
CA VAL A 26 -5.22 7.83 -22.49
C VAL A 26 -6.71 7.81 -22.18
N ALA A 27 -7.12 7.27 -21.02
CA ALA A 27 -8.52 7.22 -20.60
C ALA A 27 -8.71 7.78 -19.18
N VAL A 28 -9.92 8.28 -18.92
CA VAL A 28 -10.33 8.77 -17.60
C VAL A 28 -10.85 7.60 -16.76
N PRO A 29 -10.39 7.44 -15.51
CA PRO A 29 -10.89 6.38 -14.64
C PRO A 29 -12.39 6.59 -14.33
N PRO A 30 -13.16 5.52 -14.16
CA PRO A 30 -14.57 5.63 -13.79
C PRO A 30 -14.73 6.33 -12.43
N SER A 31 -15.59 7.35 -12.38
CA SER A 31 -15.91 8.06 -11.15
C SER A 31 -16.84 7.22 -10.27
N ARG A 32 -16.44 6.95 -9.02
CA ARG A 32 -17.32 6.27 -8.05
C ARG A 32 -18.28 7.29 -7.45
N THR A 33 -19.55 7.22 -7.82
CA THR A 33 -20.61 8.01 -7.17
C THR A 33 -21.03 7.29 -5.88
N GLY A 34 -20.68 7.83 -4.71
CA GLY A 34 -21.39 7.47 -3.47
C GLY A 34 -20.66 6.61 -2.44
N PHE A 35 -19.33 6.43 -2.50
CA PHE A 35 -18.62 5.91 -1.32
C PHE A 35 -18.42 7.03 -0.30
N VAL A 36 -19.46 7.30 0.50
CA VAL A 36 -19.36 8.14 1.68
C VAL A 36 -19.11 7.22 2.86
N LEU A 37 -17.90 7.28 3.44
CA LEU A 37 -17.64 6.61 4.70
C LEU A 37 -18.66 7.13 5.73
N PRO A 38 -19.42 6.25 6.41
CA PRO A 38 -20.32 6.68 7.46
C PRO A 38 -19.51 7.46 8.50
N LYS A 39 -20.07 8.58 8.94
CA LYS A 39 -19.43 9.45 9.93
C LYS A 39 -19.09 8.61 11.15
N ALA A 40 -17.83 8.67 11.59
CA ALA A 40 -17.37 7.92 12.76
C ALA A 40 -18.31 8.19 13.95
N PRO A 41 -18.61 7.17 14.78
CA PRO A 41 -19.43 7.34 15.97
C PRO A 41 -18.80 8.41 16.87
N ARG A 42 -19.61 9.39 17.29
CA ARG A 42 -19.16 10.39 18.27
C ARG A 42 -19.05 9.71 19.62
N LEU A 43 -17.83 9.67 20.15
CA LEU A 43 -17.61 9.21 21.51
C LEU A 43 -18.26 10.21 22.49
N PRO A 44 -18.86 9.73 23.59
CA PRO A 44 -19.35 10.61 24.64
C PRO A 44 -18.18 11.41 25.24
N ASN A 45 -18.42 12.69 25.52
CA ASN A 45 -17.46 13.53 26.22
C ASN A 45 -17.48 13.10 27.70
N VAL A 46 -16.53 12.24 28.09
CA VAL A 46 -16.35 11.83 29.47
C VAL A 46 -15.42 12.82 30.16
N THR A 47 -15.98 13.68 31.02
CA THR A 47 -15.22 14.66 31.82
C THR A 47 -14.69 14.06 33.13
N ASN A 48 -15.21 12.91 33.55
CA ASN A 48 -14.76 12.18 34.74
C ASN A 48 -13.91 11.00 34.31
N ILE A 49 -12.69 11.29 33.86
CA ILE A 49 -11.65 10.26 33.78
C ILE A 49 -10.87 10.39 35.08
N ASP A 50 -11.16 9.52 36.04
CA ASP A 50 -10.35 9.44 37.26
C ASP A 50 -8.94 9.06 36.83
N ALA A 51 -8.00 10.00 36.96
CA ALA A 51 -6.59 9.74 36.72
C ALA A 51 -6.16 8.65 37.72
N SER A 52 -5.92 7.45 37.20
CA SER A 52 -5.37 6.38 38.03
C SER A 52 -4.06 6.87 38.61
N THR A 53 -3.95 6.92 39.93
CA THR A 53 -2.70 7.23 40.59
C THR A 53 -1.74 6.08 40.32
N SER A 54 -0.89 6.22 39.30
CA SER A 54 0.27 5.36 39.14
C SER A 54 1.15 5.59 40.37
N SER A 55 1.26 4.58 41.24
CA SER A 55 2.30 4.55 42.25
C SER A 55 3.62 4.43 41.51
N LEU A 56 4.27 5.57 41.28
CA LEU A 56 5.64 5.62 40.78
C LEU A 56 6.55 5.18 41.93
N GLU A 57 6.72 3.87 42.09
CA GLU A 57 7.88 3.35 42.79
C GLU A 57 9.09 3.76 41.93
N SER A 58 9.98 4.55 42.53
CA SER A 58 11.15 5.13 41.87
C SER A 58 12.07 4.02 41.37
N ASP A 59 11.80 3.52 40.17
CA ASP A 59 12.76 2.68 39.46
C ASP A 59 13.84 3.58 38.87
N SER A 60 15.07 3.20 39.15
CA SER A 60 16.27 4.00 38.93
C SER A 60 16.39 4.48 37.48
N HIS A 61 16.78 5.75 37.35
CA HIS A 61 17.05 6.43 36.08
C HIS A 61 18.11 5.69 35.26
N VAL A 62 17.69 4.87 34.29
CA VAL A 62 18.58 4.48 33.19
C VAL A 62 18.48 5.57 32.14
N VAL A 63 19.55 6.38 32.02
CA VAL A 63 19.73 7.30 30.89
C VAL A 63 19.82 6.42 29.64
N ASN A 64 18.77 6.36 28.81
CA ASN A 64 18.91 5.77 27.48
C ASN A 64 19.34 6.88 26.52
N GLU A 65 20.64 7.12 26.50
CA GLU A 65 21.30 8.19 25.75
C GLU A 65 21.52 7.83 24.28
N GLU A 66 20.62 7.08 23.64
CA GLU A 66 20.63 6.91 22.19
C GLU A 66 19.28 6.37 21.69
N ALA A 67 18.26 7.24 21.69
CA ALA A 67 17.20 7.10 20.69
C ALA A 67 17.75 7.67 19.38
N ASP A 68 18.65 6.89 18.77
CA ASP A 68 19.12 7.11 17.41
C ASP A 68 17.86 7.18 16.54
N SER A 69 17.51 8.40 16.13
CA SER A 69 16.44 8.63 15.17
C SER A 69 16.97 8.12 13.84
N GLU A 70 16.84 6.82 13.63
CA GLU A 70 16.98 6.15 12.34
C GLU A 70 15.94 6.78 11.41
N ARG A 71 16.31 7.92 10.83
CA ARG A 71 15.58 8.54 9.73
C ARG A 71 15.48 7.47 8.68
N TYR A 72 14.25 7.13 8.31
CA TYR A 72 13.98 6.35 7.13
C TYR A 72 14.59 7.09 5.93
N SER A 73 15.83 6.75 5.56
CA SER A 73 16.49 7.26 4.37
C SER A 73 15.85 6.56 3.18
N THR A 74 14.80 7.17 2.64
CA THR A 74 14.34 6.85 1.29
C THR A 74 15.29 7.50 0.29
N ASP A 75 16.47 6.90 0.14
CA ASP A 75 17.28 7.08 -1.06
C ASP A 75 17.09 5.81 -1.91
N MET A 76 16.05 5.85 -2.75
CA MET A 76 15.98 4.99 -3.92
C MET A 76 16.35 5.87 -5.11
N SER A 77 17.63 6.22 -5.20
CA SER A 77 18.21 6.64 -6.47
C SER A 77 18.00 5.49 -7.46
N PRO A 78 17.34 5.70 -8.61
CA PRO A 78 17.36 4.71 -9.67
C PRO A 78 18.82 4.61 -10.12
N THR A 79 19.45 3.47 -9.93
CA THR A 79 20.66 3.14 -10.66
C THR A 79 20.28 3.18 -12.13
N SER A 80 20.67 4.28 -12.79
CA SER A 80 20.77 4.32 -14.24
C SER A 80 21.90 3.37 -14.62
N GLU A 81 21.56 2.08 -14.66
CA GLU A 81 22.35 1.11 -15.40
C GLU A 81 22.14 1.48 -16.86
N GLU A 82 23.23 1.87 -17.52
CA GLU A 82 23.25 2.06 -18.96
C GLU A 82 22.64 0.83 -19.61
N ILE A 83 21.54 1.06 -20.33
CA ILE A 83 21.00 0.06 -21.24
C ILE A 83 22.02 0.00 -22.38
N ASP A 84 22.92 -0.96 -22.29
CA ASP A 84 23.69 -1.41 -23.44
C ASP A 84 22.67 -2.05 -24.40
N ASP A 85 22.56 -1.46 -25.58
CA ASP A 85 21.59 -1.78 -26.62
C ASP A 85 21.90 -3.16 -27.24
N GLU A 86 21.66 -4.25 -26.52
CA GLU A 86 21.72 -5.60 -27.07
C GLU A 86 20.48 -6.41 -26.63
N GLU A 87 19.40 -6.18 -27.38
CA GLU A 87 18.38 -7.16 -27.76
C GLU A 87 18.04 -8.27 -26.73
N ALA A 88 17.51 -7.88 -25.56
CA ALA A 88 16.90 -8.84 -24.63
C ALA A 88 15.52 -9.29 -25.16
N ILE A 89 15.53 -10.26 -26.08
CA ILE A 89 14.32 -10.95 -26.55
C ILE A 89 13.79 -11.81 -25.40
N TYR A 90 12.85 -11.26 -24.63
CA TYR A 90 12.10 -12.02 -23.63
C TYR A 90 11.10 -12.96 -24.34
N GLU A 91 11.56 -14.17 -24.66
CA GLU A 91 10.68 -15.30 -25.00
C GLU A 91 9.83 -15.63 -23.76
N GLN A 92 8.57 -15.18 -23.74
CA GLN A 92 7.60 -15.60 -22.73
C GLN A 92 7.17 -17.03 -23.04
N ASP A 93 7.77 -17.99 -22.33
CA ASP A 93 7.39 -19.39 -22.36
C ASP A 93 5.98 -19.54 -21.72
N ILE A 94 4.95 -19.70 -22.56
CA ILE A 94 3.54 -19.88 -22.15
C ILE A 94 3.07 -21.33 -22.23
N SER A 95 3.94 -22.29 -21.90
CA SER A 95 3.54 -23.68 -21.73
C SER A 95 2.84 -23.88 -20.37
N PHE A 96 1.52 -24.05 -20.39
CA PHE A 96 0.79 -24.69 -19.29
C PHE A 96 0.45 -26.11 -19.71
N GLU A 97 1.06 -27.08 -19.04
CA GLU A 97 0.68 -28.51 -19.08
C GLU A 97 -0.43 -28.82 -18.07
#